data_AF-A0A6P0Y2A8-F1
#
_entry.id   AF-A0A6P0Y2A8-F1
#
_cell.length_a   1.000
_cell.length_b   1.000
_cell.length_c   1.000
_cell.angle_alpha   90.00
_cell.angle_beta   90.00
_cell.angle_gamma   90.00
#
_symmetry.space_group_name_H-M   'P 1'
#
loop_
_entity.id
_entity.type
_entity.pdbx_description
1 polymer ?
#
loop_
_entity_poly.entity_id
_entity_poly.type
_entity_poly.pdbx_seq_one_letter_code
_entity_poly.pdbx_strand_id
1 'polypeptide(L)' 'MKIPNWFYNTSFLVVEYLTTNNIGTVVIGKNDNWKQGANIGKKNNQNFTQIPHEKKAQANYL' A
#
# COMPACT_ATOMS: atom_id res chain seq x y z
N MET A 1 -12.97 15.12 -0.83
CA MET A 1 -12.78 13.67 -0.60
C MET A 1 -12.02 13.52 0.72
N LYS A 2 -12.56 12.81 1.71
CA LYS A 2 -11.94 12.70 3.05
C LYS A 2 -10.91 11.57 3.00
N ILE A 3 -9.64 11.89 3.23
CA ILE A 3 -8.60 10.85 3.35
C ILE A 3 -8.87 10.10 4.65
N PRO A 4 -8.90 8.75 4.66
CA PRO A 4 -9.08 7.99 5.88
C PRO A 4 -7.97 8.30 6.90
N ASN A 5 -8.33 8.42 8.18
CA ASN A 5 -7.38 8.75 9.25
C ASN A 5 -6.17 7.80 9.31
N TRP A 6 -6.40 6.52 9.03
CA TRP A 6 -5.33 5.52 9.00
C TRP A 6 -4.28 5.84 7.92
N PHE A 7 -4.68 6.40 6.78
CA PHE A 7 -3.75 6.72 5.69
C PHE A 7 -2.84 7.89 6.06
N TYR A 8 -3.41 8.91 6.72
CA TYR A 8 -2.63 10.04 7.25
C TYR A 8 -1.62 9.57 8.30
N ASN A 9 -2.08 8.80 9.28
CA ASN A 9 -1.22 8.27 10.35
C ASN A 9 -0.10 7.38 9.79
N THR A 10 -0.41 6.47 8.87
CA THR A 10 0.62 5.59 8.26
C THR A 10 1.64 6.39 7.46
N SER A 11 1.19 7.36 6.66
CA SER A 11 2.11 8.18 5.86
C SER A 11 3.03 9.03 6.74
N PHE A 12 2.49 9.59 7.83
CA PHE A 12 3.26 10.33 8.82
C PHE A 12 4.36 9.45 9.45
N LEU A 13 4.01 8.23 9.90
CA LEU A 13 4.98 7.30 10.49
C LEU A 13 6.12 6.94 9.53
N VAL A 14 5.81 6.76 8.24
CA VAL A 14 6.84 6.51 7.22
C VAL A 14 7.78 7.71 7.11
N VAL A 15 7.25 8.93 6.99
CA VAL A 15 8.06 10.14 6.87
C VAL A 15 8.92 10.39 8.12
N GLU A 16 8.34 10.19 9.30
CA GLU A 16 9.05 10.32 10.58
C GLU A 16 10.22 9.34 10.67
N TYR A 17 10.01 8.07 10.28
CA TYR A 17 11.06 7.06 10.23
C TYR A 17 12.20 7.48 9.28
N LEU A 18 11.87 7.91 8.07
CA LEU A 18 12.87 8.31 7.08
C LEU A 18 13.69 9.51 7.54
N THR A 19 13.02 10.50 8.13
CA THR A 19 13.65 11.72 8.66
C THR A 19 14.58 11.39 9.83
N THR A 20 14.13 10.53 10.74
CA THR A 20 14.92 10.11 11.92
C THR A 20 16.17 9.32 11.54
N ASN A 21 16.12 8.60 10.41
CA ASN A 21 17.23 7.78 9.92
C ASN A 21 18.04 8.45 8.81
N ASN A 22 17.82 9.75 8.54
CA ASN A 22 18.49 10.50 7.46
C ASN A 22 18.38 9.83 6.08
N ILE A 23 17.26 9.17 5.78
CA ILE A 23 17.02 8.50 4.50
C ILE A 23 16.42 9.53 3.52
N GLY A 24 17.26 10.05 2.63
CA GLY A 24 16.86 11.06 1.65
C GLY A 24 16.16 10.51 0.40
N THR A 25 16.13 9.19 0.20
CA THR A 25 15.51 8.58 -0.98
C THR A 25 14.86 7.25 -0.62
N VAL A 26 13.60 7.10 -1.01
CA VAL A 26 12.83 5.85 -0.87
C VAL A 26 12.40 5.40 -2.25
N VAL A 27 12.66 4.13 -2.56
CA VAL A 27 12.24 3.49 -3.80
C VAL A 27 11.08 2.57 -3.49
N ILE A 28 9.91 2.84 -4.06
CA ILE A 28 8.73 1.99 -3.94
C ILE A 28 8.53 1.26 -5.27
N GLY A 29 8.80 -0.05 -5.29
CA GLY A 29 8.60 -0.88 -6.47
C GLY A 29 7.12 -1.15 -6.71
N LYS A 30 6.66 -0.96 -7.95
CA LYS A 30 5.36 -1.45 -8.42
C LYS A 30 5.57 -2.85 -9.01
N ASN A 31 5.71 -3.84 -8.14
CA ASN A 31 5.83 -5.23 -8.57
C ASN A 31 4.43 -5.78 -8.88
N ASP A 32 4.21 -6.29 -10.08
CA ASP A 32 2.95 -6.95 -10.42
C ASP A 32 2.72 -8.12 -9.44
N ASN A 33 1.49 -8.24 -8.96
CA ASN A 33 1.10 -9.27 -7.99
C ASN A 33 1.84 -9.22 -6.64
N TRP A 34 2.46 -8.10 -6.25
CA TRP A 34 3.21 -7.96 -4.98
C TRP A 34 2.45 -8.38 -3.70
N LYS A 35 1.11 -8.43 -3.75
CA LYS A 35 0.26 -8.84 -2.63
C LYS A 35 -0.08 -10.33 -2.61
N GLN A 36 0.38 -11.11 -3.58
CA GLN A 36 0.17 -12.55 -3.66
C GLN A 36 1.28 -13.29 -2.91
N GLY A 37 0.95 -14.39 -2.25
CA GLY A 37 1.96 -15.26 -1.63
C GLY A 37 2.64 -14.70 -0.38
N ALA A 38 2.12 -13.63 0.25
CA ALA A 38 2.61 -13.19 1.55
C ALA A 38 2.56 -14.36 2.55
N ASN A 39 3.57 -14.53 3.40
CA ASN A 39 3.57 -15.63 4.38
C ASN A 39 2.92 -15.18 5.71
N ILE A 40 1.71 -14.60 5.66
CA ILE A 40 0.99 -14.05 6.83
C ILE A 40 -0.24 -14.88 7.23
N GLY A 41 -0.39 -16.08 6.64
CA GLY A 41 -1.49 -17.02 6.89
C GLY A 41 -2.69 -16.83 5.95
N LYS A 42 -3.43 -17.92 5.69
CA LYS A 42 -4.47 -18.00 4.65
C LYS A 42 -5.50 -16.87 4.69
N LYS A 43 -6.10 -16.63 5.87
CA LYS A 43 -7.14 -15.60 6.05
C LYS A 43 -6.59 -14.19 5.84
N ASN A 44 -5.39 -13.92 6.38
CA ASN A 44 -4.75 -12.61 6.27
C ASN A 44 -4.28 -12.34 4.84
N ASN A 45 -3.75 -13.35 4.15
CA ASN A 45 -3.41 -13.27 2.72
C ASN A 45 -4.63 -12.87 1.91
N GLN A 46 -5.76 -13.54 2.08
CA GLN A 46 -7.00 -13.22 1.36
C GLN A 46 -7.42 -11.77 1.60
N ASN A 47 -7.45 -11.33 2.86
CA ASN A 47 -7.80 -9.96 3.21
C ASN A 47 -6.83 -8.95 2.57
N PHE A 48 -5.52 -9.19 2.68
CA PHE A 48 -4.48 -8.31 2.14
C PHE A 48 -4.51 -8.22 0.61
N THR A 49 -4.66 -9.36 -0.08
CA THR A 49 -4.76 -9.40 -1.55
C THR A 49 -6.03 -8.70 -2.05
N GLN A 50 -7.10 -8.59 -1.25
CA GLN A 50 -8.33 -7.89 -1.62
C GLN A 50 -8.29 -6.36 -1.43
N ILE A 51 -7.38 -5.80 -0.62
CA ILE A 51 -7.29 -4.35 -0.40
C ILE A 51 -6.97 -3.62 -1.72
N PRO A 52 -7.81 -2.70 -2.22
CA PRO A 52 -7.49 -1.94 -3.43
C PRO A 52 -6.20 -1.12 -3.22
N HIS A 53 -5.21 -1.30 -4.10
CA HIS A 53 -3.91 -0.62 -4.03
C HIS A 53 -3.62 0.21 -5.29
N GLU A 54 -4.44 0.04 -6.32
CA GLU A 54 -4.43 0.83 -7.53
C GLU A 54 -5.85 1.24 -7.86
N LYS A 55 -6.03 2.49 -8.27
CA LYS A 55 -7.29 2.95 -8.84
C LYS A 55 -7.35 2.38 -10.26
N LYS A 56 -7.99 1.22 -10.45
CA LYS A 56 -8.31 0.77 -11.81
C LYS A 56 -9.31 1.76 -12.38
N ALA A 57 -8.91 2.53 -13.39
CA ALA A 57 -9.89 3.16 -14.27
C ALA A 57 -10.66 2.02 -14.93
N GLN A 58 -11.94 1.86 -14.59
CA GLN A 58 -12.83 0.94 -15.30
C GLN A 58 -12.93 1.43 -16.75
N ALA A 59 -12.30 0.72 -17.68
CA ALA A 59 -12.72 0.79 -19.07
C ALA A 59 -14.01 -0.02 -19.16
N ASN A 60 -15.15 0.69 -19.18
CA ASN A 60 -16.39 0.11 -19.68
C ASN A 60 -16.15 -0.19 -21.16
N TYR A 61 -15.89 -1.44 -21.52
CA TYR A 61 -16.20 -1.92 -22.86
C TYR A 61 -17.67 -2.36 -22.82
N LEU A 62 -18.41 -1.81 -23.78
CA LEU A 62 -19.85 -2.02 -24.01
C LEU A 62 -20.25 -3.50 -24.04
#